data_AF-A0A154V9X0-F1
#
_entry.id   AF-A0A154V9X0-F1
#
_cell.length_a   1.000
_cell.length_b   1.000
_cell.length_c   1.000
_cell.angle_alpha   90.00
_cell.angle_beta   90.00
_cell.angle_gamma   90.00
#
_symmetry.space_group_name_H-M   'P 1'
#
loop_
_entity.id
_entity.type
_entity.pdbx_description
1 polymer ?
#
loop_
_entity_poly.entity_id
_entity_poly.type
_entity_poly.pdbx_seq_one_letter_code
_entity_poly.pdbx_strand_id
1 'polypeptide(L)'
;MVELAEVFVAVKEKRSRVSQADVPAFSLSDALKVPMAIFENYAGDPTPPLGVASAMSLSPGSSQFKMITGASIAYGLTNGGYNASSISVTDLARKIIKPTEEGADHSGKVEALMHPRVIKEFLDKYDQNSVPKDAIALNVLEGMGVPSARTEKTLRLILESADELGIITDIKGKKYINIKSIVPRNTATSASDDETELDADDFVVPEFEVEEVSPTTKPLKEIVNRKVFITHGHNKGFIEPIKKLLKFGEMEAVVSVEKQSVSQPVPEKVMRDMRECGAAIIHVEQEQTLLDKEANEHPMLNPNVLIEIGAAMALYDKRFILLVREGIKLPSNLQGLYEVRYSGENLDGDTTIKLLEAINALKAEGSK
;
A
#
# COMPACT_ATOMS: atom_id res chain seq x y z
N MET A 1 -13.46 41.98 -47.32
CA MET A 1 -12.53 41.50 -46.27
C MET A 1 -12.78 40.02 -46.12
N VAL A 2 -11.89 39.18 -46.66
CA VAL A 2 -12.00 37.71 -46.59
C VAL A 2 -11.08 37.30 -45.44
N GLU A 3 -11.69 36.76 -44.39
CA GLU A 3 -11.01 36.30 -43.19
C GLU A 3 -10.35 34.94 -43.48
N LEU A 4 -9.02 34.93 -43.50
CA LEU A 4 -8.21 33.72 -43.64
C LEU A 4 -8.19 33.01 -42.29
N ALA A 5 -8.96 31.93 -42.16
CA ALA A 5 -8.87 31.02 -41.03
C ALA A 5 -7.60 30.17 -41.15
N GLU A 6 -6.61 30.43 -40.30
CA GLU A 6 -5.43 29.58 -40.15
C GLU A 6 -5.82 28.23 -39.54
N VAL A 7 -5.63 27.16 -40.32
CA VAL A 7 -5.78 25.79 -39.86
C VAL A 7 -4.50 25.38 -39.12
N PHE A 8 -4.53 25.43 -37.79
CA PHE A 8 -3.48 24.83 -36.96
C PHE A 8 -3.55 23.30 -37.06
N VAL A 9 -2.64 22.71 -37.83
CA VAL A 9 -2.42 21.26 -37.86
C VAL A 9 -1.56 20.90 -36.64
N ALA A 10 -2.20 20.35 -35.60
CA ALA A 10 -1.49 19.80 -34.45
C ALA A 10 -0.63 18.60 -34.90
N VAL A 11 0.69 18.78 -34.89
CA VAL A 11 1.66 17.71 -35.15
C VAL A 11 1.58 16.70 -34.01
N LYS A 12 1.00 15.54 -34.28
CA LYS A 12 0.88 14.43 -33.34
C LYS A 12 2.28 13.85 -33.09
N GLU A 13 2.89 14.13 -31.94
CA GLU A 13 4.17 13.53 -31.57
C GLU A 13 4.09 12.00 -31.64
N LYS A 14 5.04 11.38 -32.36
CA LYS A 14 5.16 9.93 -32.43
C LYS A 14 5.49 9.40 -31.04
N ARG A 15 4.54 8.68 -30.44
CA ARG A 15 4.76 7.96 -29.17
C ARG A 15 6.02 7.10 -29.27
N SER A 16 7.05 7.43 -28.51
CA SER A 16 8.26 6.63 -28.39
C SER A 16 7.92 5.31 -27.69
N ARG A 17 7.89 4.22 -28.48
CA ARG A 17 7.59 2.88 -27.98
C ARG A 17 8.86 2.31 -27.34
N VAL A 18 8.76 1.87 -26.10
CA VAL A 18 9.79 1.08 -25.41
C VAL A 18 9.24 -0.33 -25.26
N SER A 19 10.08 -1.33 -25.46
CA SER A 19 9.71 -2.73 -25.30
C SER A 19 9.34 -3.02 -23.84
N GLN A 20 8.35 -3.91 -23.62
CA GLN A 20 8.01 -4.37 -22.27
C GLN A 20 9.18 -5.10 -21.61
N ALA A 21 10.01 -5.79 -22.39
CA ALA A 21 11.19 -6.49 -21.89
C ALA A 21 12.29 -5.53 -21.39
N ASP A 22 12.30 -4.29 -21.88
CA ASP A 22 13.21 -3.26 -21.41
C ASP A 22 12.61 -2.53 -20.20
N VAL A 23 11.39 -1.99 -20.38
CA VAL A 23 10.67 -1.23 -19.36
C VAL A 23 9.21 -1.67 -19.35
N PRO A 24 8.81 -2.47 -18.34
CA PRO A 24 7.42 -2.87 -18.15
C PRO A 24 6.49 -1.65 -18.03
N ALA A 25 5.26 -1.78 -18.54
CA ALA A 25 4.27 -0.72 -18.43
C ALA A 25 3.64 -0.59 -17.03
N PHE A 26 3.75 -1.64 -16.22
CA PHE A 26 3.17 -1.79 -14.89
C PHE A 26 4.26 -2.17 -13.88
N SER A 27 4.02 -1.92 -12.60
CA SER A 27 4.90 -2.37 -11.51
C SER A 27 4.91 -3.89 -11.36
N LEU A 28 5.90 -4.40 -10.63
CA LEU A 28 5.97 -5.81 -10.25
C LEU A 28 4.70 -6.23 -9.49
N SER A 29 4.22 -5.40 -8.56
CA SER A 29 3.00 -5.63 -7.78
C SER A 29 1.74 -5.74 -8.64
N ASP A 30 1.62 -4.90 -9.68
CA ASP A 30 0.52 -5.02 -10.65
C ASP A 30 0.67 -6.26 -11.55
N ALA A 31 1.88 -6.56 -11.99
CA ALA A 31 2.16 -7.71 -12.85
C ALA A 31 1.93 -9.07 -12.15
N LEU A 32 2.10 -9.12 -10.82
CA LEU A 32 1.80 -10.28 -9.96
C LEU A 32 0.31 -10.61 -9.88
N LYS A 33 -0.58 -9.66 -10.18
CA LYS A 33 -2.03 -9.92 -10.22
C LYS A 33 -2.40 -10.97 -11.28
N VAL A 34 -1.63 -11.08 -12.36
CA VAL A 34 -1.88 -12.07 -13.43
C VAL A 34 -1.69 -13.51 -12.91
N PRO A 35 -0.52 -13.91 -12.39
CA PRO A 35 -0.34 -15.26 -11.85
C PRO A 35 -1.19 -15.50 -10.59
N MET A 36 -1.47 -14.49 -9.76
CA MET A 36 -2.42 -14.62 -8.63
C MET A 36 -3.82 -15.00 -9.12
N ALA A 37 -4.34 -14.31 -10.15
CA ALA A 37 -5.65 -14.64 -10.71
C ALA A 37 -5.72 -16.09 -11.24
N ILE A 38 -4.63 -16.57 -11.84
CA ILE A 38 -4.52 -17.97 -12.29
C ILE A 38 -4.51 -18.94 -11.09
N PHE A 39 -3.78 -18.61 -10.03
CA PHE A 39 -3.75 -19.45 -8.83
C PHE A 39 -5.08 -19.52 -8.08
N GLU A 40 -5.75 -18.38 -7.91
CA GLU A 40 -6.99 -18.28 -7.14
C GLU A 40 -8.17 -18.93 -7.87
N ASN A 41 -8.24 -18.80 -9.21
CA ASN A 41 -9.39 -19.27 -9.99
C ASN A 41 -9.16 -20.62 -10.66
N TYR A 42 -7.90 -20.99 -10.93
CA TYR A 42 -7.54 -22.17 -11.72
C TYR A 42 -6.42 -23.01 -11.08
N ALA A 43 -6.19 -22.87 -9.77
CA ALA A 43 -5.20 -23.63 -8.99
C ALA A 43 -3.73 -23.55 -9.50
N GLY A 44 -3.43 -22.61 -10.40
CA GLY A 44 -2.11 -22.45 -11.02
C GLY A 44 -1.92 -23.22 -12.33
N ASP A 45 -2.99 -23.83 -12.85
CA ASP A 45 -2.95 -24.58 -14.10
C ASP A 45 -2.87 -23.67 -15.33
N PRO A 46 -2.25 -24.12 -16.44
CA PRO A 46 -2.21 -23.37 -17.70
C PRO A 46 -3.62 -22.98 -18.16
N THR A 47 -3.88 -21.67 -18.23
CA THR A 47 -5.22 -21.13 -18.44
C THR A 47 -5.27 -20.34 -19.75
N PRO A 48 -6.30 -20.50 -20.61
CA PRO A 48 -6.42 -19.71 -21.83
C PRO A 48 -6.54 -18.21 -21.52
N PRO A 49 -6.02 -17.29 -22.35
CA PRO A 49 -6.08 -15.85 -22.09
C PRO A 49 -7.49 -15.31 -21.81
N LEU A 50 -8.52 -15.92 -22.42
CA LEU A 50 -9.92 -15.59 -22.16
C LEU A 50 -10.31 -15.84 -20.68
N GLY A 51 -9.88 -16.96 -20.11
CA GLY A 51 -10.12 -17.30 -18.71
C GLY A 51 -9.36 -16.39 -17.76
N VAL A 52 -8.09 -16.11 -18.05
CA VAL A 52 -7.28 -15.18 -17.25
C VAL A 52 -7.88 -13.77 -17.26
N ALA A 53 -8.34 -13.29 -18.41
CA ALA A 53 -9.00 -11.99 -18.51
C ALA A 53 -10.30 -11.96 -17.68
N SER A 54 -11.11 -13.02 -17.72
CA SER A 54 -12.31 -13.15 -16.89
C SER A 54 -11.98 -13.13 -15.40
N ALA A 55 -10.96 -13.88 -14.96
CA ALA A 55 -10.52 -13.90 -13.56
C ALA A 55 -10.02 -12.54 -13.07
N MET A 56 -9.41 -11.75 -13.96
CA MET A 56 -8.96 -10.38 -13.67
C MET A 56 -10.06 -9.32 -13.85
N SER A 57 -11.30 -9.71 -14.19
CA SER A 57 -12.39 -8.78 -14.55
C SER A 57 -12.03 -7.81 -15.68
N LEU A 58 -11.24 -8.25 -16.65
CA LEU A 58 -10.80 -7.49 -17.82
C LEU A 58 -11.35 -8.10 -19.12
N SER A 59 -11.47 -7.27 -20.15
CA SER A 59 -11.75 -7.78 -21.50
C SER A 59 -10.46 -8.34 -22.14
N PRO A 60 -10.48 -9.55 -22.75
CA PRO A 60 -9.31 -10.14 -23.42
C PRO A 60 -8.74 -9.28 -24.54
N GLY A 61 -9.58 -8.46 -25.18
CA GLY A 61 -9.17 -7.54 -26.24
C GLY A 61 -8.60 -6.21 -25.73
N SER A 62 -8.77 -5.91 -24.43
CA SER A 62 -8.42 -4.61 -23.86
C SER A 62 -6.92 -4.34 -23.91
N SER A 63 -6.55 -3.08 -24.15
CA SER A 63 -5.13 -2.68 -24.10
C SER A 63 -4.51 -2.95 -22.74
N GLN A 64 -5.29 -2.81 -21.66
CA GLN A 64 -4.83 -3.07 -20.30
C GLN A 64 -4.45 -4.54 -20.11
N PHE A 65 -5.28 -5.48 -20.54
CA PHE A 65 -4.98 -6.91 -20.46
C PHE A 65 -3.73 -7.29 -21.27
N LYS A 66 -3.57 -6.75 -22.48
CA LYS A 66 -2.37 -6.99 -23.30
C LYS A 66 -1.09 -6.46 -22.66
N MET A 67 -1.17 -5.28 -22.04
CA MET A 67 -0.02 -4.65 -21.40
C MET A 67 0.34 -5.30 -20.07
N ILE A 68 -0.63 -5.70 -19.25
CA ILE A 68 -0.36 -6.32 -17.93
C ILE A 68 0.18 -7.74 -18.07
N THR A 69 -0.33 -8.52 -19.05
CA THR A 69 0.24 -9.84 -19.38
C THR A 69 1.64 -9.71 -19.98
N GLY A 70 1.88 -8.69 -20.81
CA GLY A 70 3.22 -8.37 -21.31
C GLY A 70 4.21 -7.97 -20.20
N ALA A 71 3.76 -7.21 -19.20
CA ALA A 71 4.56 -6.88 -18.02
C ALA A 71 4.85 -8.11 -17.16
N SER A 72 3.86 -8.99 -16.97
CA SER A 72 4.02 -10.26 -16.23
C SER A 72 5.09 -11.17 -16.86
N ILE A 73 5.12 -11.24 -18.20
CA ILE A 73 6.20 -11.92 -18.93
C ILE A 73 7.54 -11.23 -18.71
N ALA A 74 7.59 -9.90 -18.78
CA ALA A 74 8.83 -9.13 -18.63
C ALA A 74 9.48 -9.31 -17.25
N TYR A 75 8.69 -9.51 -16.20
CA TYR A 75 9.16 -9.85 -14.86
C TYR A 75 9.42 -11.36 -14.64
N GLY A 76 9.25 -12.19 -15.67
CA GLY A 76 9.47 -13.65 -15.56
C GLY A 76 8.39 -14.40 -14.78
N LEU A 77 7.20 -13.81 -14.59
CA LEU A 77 6.13 -14.36 -13.74
C LEU A 77 5.20 -15.33 -14.48
N THR A 78 5.01 -15.14 -15.78
CA THR A 78 4.16 -15.99 -16.61
C THR A 78 4.83 -16.35 -17.93
N ASN A 79 4.54 -17.54 -18.43
CA ASN A 79 4.82 -17.93 -19.81
C ASN A 79 3.55 -17.77 -20.64
N GLY A 80 3.68 -17.10 -21.78
CA GLY A 80 2.55 -16.79 -22.65
C GLY A 80 1.86 -15.49 -22.27
N GLY A 81 1.50 -14.70 -23.29
CA GLY A 81 0.80 -13.43 -23.14
C GLY A 81 -0.63 -13.52 -23.66
N TYR A 82 -1.24 -12.36 -23.93
CA TYR A 82 -2.59 -12.27 -24.47
C TYR A 82 -2.82 -13.03 -25.80
N ASN A 83 -1.75 -13.30 -26.56
CA ASN A 83 -1.77 -13.95 -27.87
C ASN A 83 -1.37 -15.44 -27.81
N ALA A 84 -1.05 -15.98 -26.63
CA ALA A 84 -0.68 -17.38 -26.46
C ALA A 84 -1.93 -18.29 -26.43
N SER A 85 -1.75 -19.58 -26.69
CA SER A 85 -2.80 -20.58 -26.51
C SER A 85 -3.22 -20.72 -25.04
N SER A 86 -2.25 -20.57 -24.14
CA SER A 86 -2.41 -20.65 -22.69
C SER A 86 -1.37 -19.75 -22.02
N ILE A 87 -1.72 -19.24 -20.84
CA ILE A 87 -0.84 -18.53 -19.93
C ILE A 87 -0.59 -19.47 -18.75
N SER A 88 0.67 -19.80 -18.50
CA SER A 88 1.08 -20.63 -17.36
C SER A 88 1.93 -19.83 -16.39
N VAL A 89 1.83 -20.15 -15.10
CA VAL A 89 2.62 -19.52 -14.06
C VAL A 89 4.02 -20.15 -14.00
N THR A 90 5.07 -19.35 -13.84
CA THR A 90 6.45 -19.84 -13.73
C THR A 90 6.76 -20.33 -12.32
N ASP A 91 7.86 -21.08 -12.16
CA ASP A 91 8.35 -21.49 -10.84
C ASP A 91 8.71 -20.28 -9.97
N LEU A 92 9.21 -19.21 -10.58
CA LEU A 92 9.48 -17.94 -9.90
C LEU A 92 8.20 -17.33 -9.31
N ALA A 93 7.12 -17.24 -10.09
CA ALA A 93 5.85 -16.74 -9.58
C ALA A 93 5.22 -17.69 -8.53
N ARG A 94 5.41 -19.01 -8.66
CA ARG A 94 4.98 -19.98 -7.64
C ARG A 94 5.74 -19.77 -6.33
N LYS A 95 7.06 -19.55 -6.39
CA LYS A 95 7.90 -19.19 -5.23
C LYS A 95 7.42 -17.92 -4.54
N ILE A 96 6.94 -16.92 -5.30
CA ILE A 96 6.40 -15.68 -4.74
C ILE A 96 5.02 -15.86 -4.10
N ILE A 97 4.12 -16.62 -4.73
CA ILE A 97 2.71 -16.72 -4.31
C ILE A 97 2.50 -17.80 -3.24
N LYS A 98 3.24 -18.91 -3.33
CA LYS A 98 3.20 -20.03 -2.39
C LYS A 98 4.62 -20.37 -1.94
N PRO A 99 5.27 -19.50 -1.14
CA PRO A 99 6.59 -19.78 -0.59
C PRO A 99 6.54 -21.01 0.33
N THR A 100 7.51 -21.90 0.19
CA THR A 100 7.72 -23.06 1.07
C THR A 100 8.76 -22.82 2.14
N GLU A 101 9.56 -21.76 1.98
CA GLU A 101 10.64 -21.35 2.87
C GLU A 101 10.45 -19.89 3.25
N GLU A 102 10.87 -19.53 4.46
CA GLU A 102 10.81 -18.15 4.94
C GLU A 102 11.72 -17.25 4.08
N GLY A 103 11.19 -16.09 3.64
CA GLY A 103 11.91 -15.17 2.75
C GLY A 103 12.00 -15.60 1.27
N ALA A 104 11.44 -16.75 0.90
CA ALA A 104 11.38 -17.18 -0.49
C ALA A 104 10.53 -16.24 -1.36
N ASP A 105 9.47 -15.66 -0.80
CA ASP A 105 8.62 -14.70 -1.52
C ASP A 105 9.38 -13.41 -1.85
N HIS A 106 10.12 -12.89 -0.87
CA HIS A 106 10.90 -11.68 -1.00
C HIS A 106 12.05 -11.86 -1.99
N SER A 107 12.83 -12.94 -1.84
CA SER A 107 13.90 -13.26 -2.79
C SER A 107 13.36 -13.49 -4.21
N GLY A 108 12.18 -14.10 -4.35
CA GLY A 108 11.51 -14.25 -5.64
C GLY A 108 11.10 -12.90 -6.25
N LYS A 109 10.60 -11.95 -5.44
CA LYS A 109 10.27 -10.59 -5.93
C LYS A 109 11.52 -9.82 -6.37
N VAL A 110 12.63 -9.94 -5.64
CA VAL A 110 13.92 -9.33 -6.02
C VAL A 110 14.41 -9.92 -7.34
N GLU A 111 14.36 -11.25 -7.50
CA GLU A 111 14.69 -11.93 -8.75
C GLU A 111 13.79 -11.49 -9.91
N ALA A 112 12.47 -11.39 -9.68
CA ALA A 112 11.51 -10.89 -10.65
C ALA A 112 11.83 -9.45 -11.10
N LEU A 113 12.16 -8.56 -10.16
CA LEU A 113 12.54 -7.18 -10.47
C LEU A 113 13.81 -7.12 -11.33
N MET A 114 14.72 -8.08 -11.22
CA MET A 114 15.97 -8.11 -11.99
C MET A 114 15.84 -8.71 -13.41
N HIS A 115 14.62 -9.08 -13.84
CA HIS A 115 14.41 -9.60 -15.20
C HIS A 115 14.41 -8.51 -16.30
N PRO A 116 13.67 -7.39 -16.16
CA PRO A 116 13.64 -6.38 -17.22
C PRO A 116 15.00 -5.68 -17.40
N ARG A 117 15.45 -5.56 -18.65
CA ARG A 117 16.83 -5.15 -18.97
C ARG A 117 17.22 -3.82 -18.34
N VAL A 118 16.41 -2.78 -18.50
CA VAL A 118 16.76 -1.42 -18.06
C VAL A 118 16.79 -1.33 -16.53
N ILE A 119 15.84 -1.97 -15.83
CA ILE A 119 15.83 -1.90 -14.37
C ILE A 119 17.02 -2.68 -13.81
N LYS A 120 17.32 -3.85 -14.39
CA LYS A 120 18.50 -4.65 -14.03
C LYS A 120 19.79 -3.85 -14.21
N GLU A 121 20.02 -3.31 -15.41
CA GLU A 121 21.20 -2.51 -15.72
C GLU A 121 21.34 -1.29 -14.81
N PHE A 122 20.23 -0.63 -14.46
CA PHE A 122 20.23 0.50 -13.54
C PHE A 122 20.58 0.10 -12.12
N LEU A 123 19.95 -0.95 -11.57
CA LEU A 123 20.20 -1.41 -10.21
C LEU A 123 21.62 -1.97 -10.08
N ASP A 124 22.08 -2.79 -11.03
CA ASP A 124 23.45 -3.32 -11.06
C ASP A 124 24.50 -2.20 -11.10
N LYS A 125 24.24 -1.15 -11.88
CA LYS A 125 25.17 0.00 -11.99
C LYS A 125 25.36 0.75 -10.67
N TYR A 126 24.34 0.77 -9.82
CA TYR A 126 24.36 1.48 -8.54
C TYR A 126 24.38 0.56 -7.32
N ASP A 127 24.56 -0.75 -7.49
CA ASP A 127 24.72 -1.66 -6.35
C ASP A 127 25.89 -1.21 -5.48
N GLN A 128 25.68 -1.19 -4.17
CA GLN A 128 26.58 -0.64 -3.15
C GLN A 128 26.91 0.86 -3.28
N ASN A 129 26.22 1.60 -4.15
CA ASN A 129 26.43 3.01 -4.36
C ASN A 129 25.21 3.85 -3.97
N SER A 130 25.42 5.14 -3.75
CA SER A 130 24.32 6.07 -3.47
C SER A 130 23.41 6.21 -4.68
N VAL A 131 22.11 6.31 -4.45
CA VAL A 131 21.13 6.65 -5.49
C VAL A 131 21.56 7.98 -6.15
N PRO A 132 21.75 8.01 -7.47
CA PRO A 132 22.15 9.22 -8.19
C PRO A 132 21.08 10.31 -8.05
N LYS A 133 21.48 11.57 -8.15
CA LYS A 133 20.52 12.68 -8.28
C LYS A 133 19.67 12.50 -9.52
N ASP A 134 18.41 12.94 -9.48
CA ASP A 134 17.42 12.77 -10.54
C ASP A 134 17.97 13.13 -11.93
N ALA A 135 18.60 14.31 -12.09
CA ALA A 135 19.17 14.72 -13.38
C ALA A 135 20.20 13.71 -13.94
N ILE A 136 21.04 13.13 -13.08
CA ILE A 136 22.03 12.12 -13.47
C ILE A 136 21.32 10.80 -13.81
N ALA A 137 20.34 10.41 -12.99
CA ALA A 137 19.58 9.19 -13.18
C ALA A 137 18.83 9.19 -14.52
N LEU A 138 18.19 10.32 -14.88
CA LEU A 138 17.50 10.49 -16.15
C LEU A 138 18.47 10.35 -17.34
N ASN A 139 19.62 11.03 -17.30
CA ASN A 139 20.64 10.92 -18.35
C ASN A 139 21.18 9.49 -18.50
N VAL A 140 21.33 8.76 -17.39
CA VAL A 140 21.75 7.36 -17.41
C VAL A 140 20.70 6.47 -18.06
N LEU A 141 19.42 6.68 -17.76
CA LEU A 141 18.31 5.96 -18.39
C LEU A 141 18.22 6.26 -19.89
N GLU A 142 18.48 7.51 -20.31
CA GLU A 142 18.61 7.85 -21.74
C GLU A 142 19.76 7.08 -22.39
N GLY A 143 20.91 7.02 -21.73
CA GLY A 143 22.07 6.23 -22.17
C GLY A 143 21.78 4.72 -22.27
N MET A 144 20.83 4.19 -21.47
CA MET A 144 20.36 2.81 -21.53
C MET A 144 19.32 2.55 -22.63
N GLY A 145 18.95 3.59 -23.40
CA GLY A 145 18.00 3.51 -24.52
C GLY A 145 16.55 3.84 -24.15
N VAL A 146 16.29 4.40 -22.96
CA VAL A 146 14.96 4.89 -22.59
C VAL A 146 14.74 6.27 -23.24
N PRO A 147 13.65 6.49 -23.99
CA PRO A 147 13.33 7.81 -24.54
C PRO A 147 13.15 8.84 -23.44
N SER A 148 13.64 10.07 -23.64
CA SER A 148 13.56 11.19 -22.68
C SER A 148 12.16 11.42 -22.10
N ALA A 149 11.12 11.30 -22.93
CA ALA A 149 9.73 11.44 -22.48
C ALA A 149 9.26 10.35 -21.48
N ARG A 150 10.04 9.28 -21.28
CA ARG A 150 9.72 8.14 -20.42
C ARG A 150 10.72 7.91 -19.29
N THR A 151 11.84 8.64 -19.26
CA THR A 151 12.90 8.44 -18.27
C THR A 151 12.41 8.72 -16.85
N GLU A 152 11.63 9.79 -16.65
CA GLU A 152 11.07 10.12 -15.32
C GLU A 152 10.15 9.03 -14.80
N LYS A 153 9.22 8.56 -15.64
CA LYS A 153 8.30 7.47 -15.28
C LYS A 153 9.06 6.17 -15.00
N THR A 154 10.11 5.90 -15.78
CA THR A 154 10.94 4.70 -15.61
C THR A 154 11.76 4.78 -14.31
N LEU A 155 12.35 5.93 -14.02
CA LEU A 155 13.08 6.16 -12.77
C LEU A 155 12.18 5.95 -11.56
N ARG A 156 10.98 6.53 -11.59
CA ARG A 156 9.99 6.37 -10.52
C ARG A 156 9.65 4.89 -10.30
N LEU A 157 9.35 4.16 -11.38
CA LEU A 157 9.08 2.72 -11.33
C LEU A 157 10.21 1.93 -10.66
N ILE A 158 11.47 2.22 -11.02
CA ILE A 158 12.65 1.53 -10.48
C ILE A 158 12.80 1.83 -8.99
N LEU A 159 12.75 3.10 -8.60
CA LEU A 159 12.97 3.52 -7.21
C LEU A 159 11.84 3.07 -6.28
N GLU A 160 10.58 3.16 -6.71
CA GLU A 160 9.43 2.67 -5.94
C GLU A 160 9.54 1.15 -5.74
N SER A 161 9.79 0.38 -6.82
CA SER A 161 9.93 -1.07 -6.72
C SER A 161 11.13 -1.49 -5.85
N ALA A 162 12.25 -0.76 -5.95
CA ALA A 162 13.46 -1.05 -5.15
C ALA A 162 13.29 -0.69 -3.67
N ASP A 163 12.56 0.39 -3.35
CA ASP A 163 12.25 0.75 -1.96
C ASP A 163 11.23 -0.23 -1.33
N GLU A 164 10.20 -0.63 -2.09
CA GLU A 164 9.23 -1.66 -1.67
C GLU A 164 9.91 -2.99 -1.31
N LEU A 165 10.97 -3.35 -2.05
CA LEU A 165 11.75 -4.57 -1.82
C LEU A 165 12.94 -4.37 -0.87
N GLY A 166 13.07 -3.23 -0.18
CA GLY A 166 14.16 -3.00 0.76
C GLY A 166 15.57 -2.96 0.13
N ILE A 167 15.65 -2.90 -1.21
CA ILE A 167 16.90 -2.75 -1.96
C ILE A 167 17.48 -1.35 -1.70
N ILE A 168 16.64 -0.36 -1.39
CA ILE A 168 17.10 0.98 -1.00
C ILE A 168 17.26 1.08 0.52
N THR A 169 18.48 1.31 0.97
CA THR A 169 18.83 1.55 2.38
C THR A 169 19.15 3.03 2.60
N ASP A 170 18.64 3.61 3.69
CA ASP A 170 19.04 4.96 4.11
C ASP A 170 20.17 4.88 5.14
N ILE A 171 21.30 5.52 4.83
CA ILE A 171 22.44 5.65 5.74
C ILE A 171 22.74 7.14 5.90
N LYS A 172 22.42 7.67 7.10
CA LYS A 172 22.67 9.08 7.47
C LYS A 172 22.01 10.09 6.51
N GLY A 173 20.79 9.81 6.05
CA GLY A 173 20.01 10.66 5.14
C GLY A 173 20.42 10.54 3.67
N LYS A 174 21.25 9.55 3.32
CA LYS A 174 21.62 9.23 1.94
C LYS A 174 21.08 7.85 1.59
N LYS A 175 20.36 7.77 0.47
CA LYS A 175 19.85 6.51 -0.07
C LYS A 175 20.96 5.76 -0.82
N TYR A 176 21.11 4.48 -0.53
CA TYR A 176 22.04 3.55 -1.19
C TYR A 176 21.26 2.38 -1.77
N ILE A 177 21.70 1.86 -2.90
CA ILE A 177 21.14 0.64 -3.51
C ILE A 177 21.98 -0.54 -3.02
N ASN A 178 21.32 -1.55 -2.46
CA ASN A 178 21.93 -2.78 -1.97
C ASN A 178 21.06 -3.97 -2.36
N ILE A 179 21.41 -4.63 -3.46
CA ILE A 179 20.61 -5.74 -4.02
C ILE A 179 20.65 -6.99 -3.13
N LYS A 180 21.73 -7.16 -2.36
CA LYS A 180 21.94 -8.31 -1.48
C LYS A 180 21.46 -8.09 -0.05
N SER A 181 20.87 -6.92 0.24
CA SER A 181 20.25 -6.68 1.54
C SER A 181 18.99 -7.52 1.67
N ILE A 182 19.14 -8.76 2.14
CA ILE A 182 18.05 -9.62 2.58
C ILE A 182 17.66 -9.21 4.01
N VAL A 183 17.58 -7.91 4.27
CA VAL A 183 16.94 -7.41 5.49
C VAL A 183 15.49 -7.18 5.07
N PRO A 184 14.57 -8.16 5.24
CA PRO A 184 13.16 -7.82 5.20
C PRO A 184 12.99 -6.63 6.16
N ARG A 185 12.41 -5.55 5.67
CA ARG A 185 12.08 -4.38 6.49
C ARG A 185 11.01 -4.81 7.48
N ASN A 186 11.40 -5.55 8.51
CA ASN A 186 10.69 -5.65 9.76
C ASN A 186 10.78 -4.26 10.37
N THR A 187 9.63 -3.65 10.61
CA THR A 187 9.52 -2.39 11.32
C THR A 187 9.98 -2.56 12.77
N ALA A 188 11.29 -2.54 12.99
CA ALA A 188 11.92 -2.30 14.27
C ALA A 188 13.40 -2.00 14.01
N THR A 189 13.79 -0.74 14.09
CA THR A 189 15.19 -0.39 14.37
C THR A 189 15.19 0.35 15.69
N SER A 190 15.33 -0.43 16.76
CA SER A 190 16.10 -0.02 17.92
C SER A 190 17.55 -0.27 17.54
N ALA A 191 18.33 0.79 17.36
CA ALA A 191 19.78 0.66 17.34
C ALA A 191 20.26 0.46 18.78
N SER A 192 21.01 -0.59 19.02
CA SER A 192 22.04 -0.61 20.04
C SER A 192 23.24 -1.32 19.44
N ASP A 193 24.29 -0.54 19.22
CA ASP A 193 25.65 -1.02 19.11
C ASP A 193 25.97 -1.84 20.37
N ASP A 194 26.49 -3.05 20.20
CA ASP A 194 27.59 -3.50 21.05
C ASP A 194 28.45 -4.49 20.26
N GLU A 195 29.72 -4.14 20.15
CA GLU A 195 30.78 -5.04 19.71
C GLU A 195 31.05 -6.05 20.83
N THR A 196 31.15 -7.34 20.55
CA THR A 196 32.17 -8.19 21.18
C THR A 196 32.31 -9.55 20.50
N GLU A 197 33.49 -10.12 20.73
CA GLU A 197 34.23 -11.13 20.00
C GLU A 197 33.67 -12.57 20.07
N LEU A 198 34.23 -13.37 19.16
CA LEU A 198 34.14 -14.81 18.98
C LEU A 198 34.35 -15.60 20.30
N ASP A 199 33.66 -16.74 20.42
CA ASP A 199 34.31 -18.02 20.74
C ASP A 199 33.47 -19.21 20.29
N ALA A 200 34.18 -20.23 19.80
CA ALA A 200 33.68 -21.53 19.38
C ALA A 200 33.55 -22.49 20.58
N ASP A 201 32.97 -23.65 20.31
CA ASP A 201 32.69 -24.80 21.21
C ASP A 201 31.44 -24.67 22.09
N ASP A 202 30.31 -25.26 21.65
CA ASP A 202 29.99 -26.65 22.00
C ASP A 202 28.72 -27.09 21.24
N PHE A 203 28.86 -28.11 20.39
CA PHE A 203 27.72 -28.78 19.74
C PHE A 203 27.14 -29.79 20.72
N VAL A 204 25.93 -29.54 21.25
CA VAL A 204 25.11 -30.57 21.88
C VAL A 204 23.71 -30.49 21.32
N VAL A 205 23.36 -31.50 20.52
CA VAL A 205 22.00 -31.73 20.01
C VAL A 205 21.18 -32.37 21.13
N PRO A 206 20.02 -31.82 21.55
CA PRO A 206 19.07 -32.59 22.34
C PRO A 206 18.17 -33.38 21.39
N GLU A 207 18.19 -34.69 21.60
CA GLU A 207 17.26 -35.67 21.07
C GLU A 207 15.83 -35.35 21.55
N PHE A 208 14.91 -35.08 20.63
CA PHE A 208 13.49 -34.88 20.95
C PHE A 208 12.70 -36.15 20.66
N GLU A 209 12.14 -36.67 21.74
CA GLU A 209 11.17 -37.76 21.80
C GLU A 209 9.88 -37.36 21.06
N VAL A 210 9.46 -38.18 20.10
CA VAL A 210 8.23 -37.99 19.31
C VAL A 210 7.02 -38.38 20.15
N GLU A 211 6.32 -37.40 20.71
CA GLU A 211 4.93 -37.58 21.15
C GLU A 211 3.97 -37.31 19.99
N GLU A 212 3.28 -38.38 19.55
CA GLU A 212 2.14 -38.29 18.65
C GLU A 212 0.96 -37.58 19.35
N VAL A 213 0.64 -36.36 18.89
CA VAL A 213 -0.62 -35.69 19.25
C VAL A 213 -1.58 -35.68 18.06
N SER A 214 -2.63 -36.48 18.22
CA SER A 214 -3.81 -36.54 17.34
C SER A 214 -4.50 -35.18 17.21
N PRO A 215 -5.02 -34.80 16.02
CA PRO A 215 -5.70 -33.53 15.84
C PRO A 215 -7.14 -33.60 16.38
N THR A 216 -7.33 -33.22 17.65
CA THR A 216 -8.65 -32.80 18.12
C THR A 216 -8.93 -31.39 17.63
N THR A 217 -9.73 -31.31 16.57
CA THR A 217 -10.39 -30.10 16.09
C THR A 217 -11.21 -29.44 17.21
N LYS A 218 -10.72 -28.32 17.75
CA LYS A 218 -11.57 -27.29 18.36
C LYS A 218 -11.87 -26.25 17.27
N PRO A 219 -13.12 -25.76 17.17
CA PRO A 219 -13.47 -24.77 16.18
C PRO A 219 -12.70 -23.47 16.46
N LEU A 220 -12.04 -22.95 15.42
CA LEU A 220 -11.47 -21.61 15.41
C LEU A 220 -12.60 -20.61 15.72
N LYS A 221 -12.56 -20.00 16.90
CA LYS A 221 -13.27 -18.73 17.12
C LYS A 221 -12.58 -17.71 16.23
N GLU A 222 -13.32 -17.12 15.29
CA GLU A 222 -12.86 -15.93 14.57
C GLU A 222 -12.32 -14.91 15.58
N ILE A 223 -11.07 -14.49 15.39
CA ILE A 223 -10.47 -13.43 16.17
C ILE A 223 -11.09 -12.13 15.65
N VAL A 224 -12.24 -11.76 16.19
CA VAL A 224 -12.84 -10.45 15.96
C VAL A 224 -11.85 -9.40 16.48
N ASN A 225 -11.23 -8.63 15.59
CA ASN A 225 -10.32 -7.56 15.99
C ASN A 225 -11.11 -6.47 16.73
N ARG A 226 -10.86 -6.34 18.03
CA ARG A 226 -11.54 -5.41 18.95
C ARG A 226 -10.83 -4.05 19.08
N LYS A 227 -9.72 -3.86 18.37
CA LYS A 227 -8.99 -2.59 18.38
C LYS A 227 -9.73 -1.57 17.51
N VAL A 228 -9.98 -0.40 18.06
CA VAL A 228 -10.62 0.74 17.40
C VAL A 228 -9.62 1.88 17.33
N PHE A 229 -9.34 2.32 16.12
CA PHE A 229 -8.46 3.44 15.87
C PHE A 229 -9.18 4.76 16.20
N ILE A 230 -8.51 5.67 16.89
CA ILE A 230 -9.06 7.00 17.20
C ILE A 230 -8.15 8.06 16.59
N THR A 231 -8.69 8.86 15.69
CA THR A 231 -8.03 10.08 15.23
C THR A 231 -8.43 11.25 16.11
N HIS A 232 -7.55 12.23 16.20
CA HIS A 232 -7.80 13.48 16.91
C HIS A 232 -7.24 14.61 16.07
N GLY A 233 -8.02 15.68 15.90
CA GLY A 233 -7.45 16.94 15.46
C GLY A 233 -6.59 17.57 16.56
N HIS A 234 -6.38 18.88 16.47
CA HIS A 234 -5.70 19.63 17.54
C HIS A 234 -6.34 19.47 18.93
N ASN A 235 -7.66 19.20 18.99
CA ASN A 235 -8.38 18.99 20.23
C ASN A 235 -8.30 17.54 20.74
N LYS A 236 -7.41 17.33 21.71
CA LYS A 236 -7.22 16.03 22.39
C LYS A 236 -8.23 15.76 23.51
N GLY A 237 -9.13 16.71 23.80
CA GLY A 237 -10.08 16.63 24.92
C GLY A 237 -11.01 15.42 24.86
N PHE A 238 -11.32 14.94 23.64
CA PHE A 238 -12.25 13.83 23.43
C PHE A 238 -11.62 12.43 23.53
N ILE A 239 -10.29 12.33 23.52
CA ILE A 239 -9.60 11.03 23.50
C ILE A 239 -9.93 10.21 24.75
N GLU A 240 -9.82 10.80 25.94
CA GLU A 240 -10.07 10.10 27.20
C GLU A 240 -11.54 9.70 27.40
N PRO A 241 -12.53 10.56 27.11
CA PRO A 241 -13.94 10.16 27.04
C PRO A 241 -14.19 8.98 26.08
N ILE A 242 -13.68 9.03 24.85
CA ILE A 242 -13.89 7.97 23.85
C ILE A 242 -13.25 6.66 24.31
N LYS A 243 -12.04 6.69 24.88
CA LYS A 243 -11.39 5.50 25.47
C LYS A 243 -12.26 4.84 26.54
N LYS A 244 -12.91 5.64 27.41
CA LYS A 244 -13.81 5.10 28.43
C LYS A 244 -15.03 4.44 27.80
N LEU A 245 -15.64 5.07 26.79
CA LEU A 245 -16.79 4.50 26.06
C LEU A 245 -16.44 3.19 25.35
N LEU A 246 -15.28 3.12 24.69
CA LEU A 246 -14.81 1.90 24.04
C LEU A 246 -14.59 0.76 25.05
N LYS A 247 -14.06 1.05 26.25
CA LYS A 247 -13.95 0.06 27.32
C LYS A 247 -15.31 -0.49 27.76
N PHE A 248 -16.34 0.35 27.87
CA PHE A 248 -17.71 -0.11 28.14
C PHE A 248 -18.24 -1.02 27.02
N GLY A 249 -17.82 -0.78 25.77
CA GLY A 249 -18.11 -1.65 24.63
C GLY A 249 -17.22 -2.90 24.51
N GLU A 250 -16.31 -3.17 25.48
CA GLU A 250 -15.28 -4.22 25.41
C GLU A 250 -14.34 -4.10 24.19
N MET A 251 -14.08 -2.89 23.72
CA MET A 251 -13.16 -2.58 22.63
C MET A 251 -11.91 -1.84 23.15
N GLU A 252 -10.81 -2.00 22.44
CA GLU A 252 -9.51 -1.43 22.79
C GLU A 252 -9.21 -0.20 21.92
N ALA A 253 -8.91 0.94 22.54
CA ALA A 253 -8.58 2.15 21.82
C ALA A 253 -7.11 2.20 21.39
N VAL A 254 -6.86 2.41 20.10
CA VAL A 254 -5.54 2.71 19.54
C VAL A 254 -5.52 4.17 19.10
N VAL A 255 -4.68 4.99 19.73
CA VAL A 255 -4.60 6.43 19.42
C VAL A 255 -3.29 6.70 18.71
N SER A 256 -3.35 7.10 17.44
CA SER A 256 -2.14 7.59 16.76
C SER A 256 -1.83 8.98 17.26
N VAL A 257 -0.68 9.16 17.91
CA VAL A 257 -0.16 10.50 18.23
C VAL A 257 0.32 11.16 16.94
N GLU A 258 -0.30 12.27 16.56
CA GLU A 258 0.23 13.21 15.56
C GLU A 258 1.51 13.85 16.11
N LYS A 259 2.63 13.15 16.03
CA LYS A 259 3.95 13.78 16.11
C LYS A 259 4.59 13.61 14.75
N GLN A 260 4.98 14.73 14.13
CA GLN A 260 5.99 14.72 13.08
C GLN A 260 7.27 14.16 13.69
N SER A 261 7.48 12.85 13.61
CA SER A 261 8.80 12.28 13.76
C SER A 261 9.56 12.57 12.47
N VAL A 262 10.81 13.03 12.59
CA VAL A 262 11.69 13.38 11.45
C VAL A 262 11.84 12.23 10.44
N SER A 263 11.50 11.01 10.85
CA SER A 263 11.75 9.76 10.12
C SER A 263 10.52 9.11 9.49
N GLN A 264 9.30 9.60 9.69
CA GLN A 264 8.10 8.97 9.11
C GLN A 264 7.02 10.01 8.74
N PRO A 265 6.53 10.02 7.48
CA PRO A 265 5.38 10.83 7.07
C PRO A 265 4.12 10.48 7.88
N VAL A 266 3.34 11.50 8.26
CA VAL A 266 2.08 11.34 9.03
C VAL A 266 1.11 10.33 8.38
N PRO A 267 0.87 10.35 7.06
CA PRO A 267 -0.03 9.39 6.43
C PRO A 267 0.41 7.93 6.56
N GLU A 268 1.71 7.65 6.47
CA GLU A 268 2.24 6.28 6.58
C GLU A 268 2.04 5.70 7.98
N LYS A 269 2.26 6.52 9.01
CA LYS A 269 2.02 6.14 10.40
C LYS A 269 0.56 5.85 10.65
N VAL A 270 -0.33 6.75 10.21
CA VAL A 270 -1.79 6.59 10.33
C VAL A 270 -2.24 5.28 9.68
N MET A 271 -1.77 4.98 8.47
CA MET A 271 -2.14 3.75 7.75
C MET A 271 -1.66 2.47 8.45
N ARG A 272 -0.47 2.48 9.05
CA ARG A 272 0.03 1.34 9.82
C ARG A 272 -0.81 1.11 11.08
N ASP A 273 -1.00 2.16 11.88
CA ASP A 273 -1.74 2.07 13.13
C ASP A 273 -3.21 1.66 12.88
N MET A 274 -3.80 2.11 11.76
CA MET A 274 -5.13 1.68 11.31
C MET A 274 -5.19 0.19 10.91
N ARG A 275 -4.18 -0.35 10.22
CA ARG A 275 -4.19 -1.78 9.82
C ARG A 275 -4.22 -2.75 11.01
N GLU A 276 -3.77 -2.31 12.18
CA GLU A 276 -3.85 -3.10 13.42
C GLU A 276 -5.25 -3.06 14.07
N CYS A 277 -6.15 -2.20 13.61
CA CYS A 277 -7.50 -2.02 14.12
C CYS A 277 -8.55 -2.70 13.22
N GLY A 278 -9.73 -2.99 13.80
CA GLY A 278 -10.89 -3.52 13.09
C GLY A 278 -11.98 -2.47 12.81
N ALA A 279 -11.84 -1.27 13.35
CA ALA A 279 -12.75 -0.14 13.16
C ALA A 279 -12.07 1.19 13.49
N ALA A 280 -12.70 2.32 13.16
CA ALA A 280 -12.20 3.65 13.53
C ALA A 280 -13.27 4.61 14.06
N ILE A 281 -12.84 5.56 14.88
CA ILE A 281 -13.58 6.78 15.23
C ILE A 281 -12.72 7.95 14.75
N ILE A 282 -13.21 8.69 13.77
CA ILE A 282 -12.50 9.80 13.15
C ILE A 282 -13.09 11.10 13.66
N HIS A 283 -12.27 11.91 14.32
CA HIS A 283 -12.67 13.22 14.80
C HIS A 283 -12.55 14.26 13.68
N VAL A 284 -13.68 14.91 13.36
CA VAL A 284 -13.75 15.91 12.29
C VAL A 284 -14.07 17.27 12.90
N GLU A 285 -13.06 18.13 12.91
CA GLU A 285 -13.15 19.52 13.36
C GLU A 285 -12.76 20.48 12.23
N GLN A 286 -13.24 21.73 12.31
CA GLN A 286 -12.94 22.77 11.36
C GLN A 286 -11.59 23.39 11.71
N GLU A 287 -10.69 23.44 10.73
CA GLU A 287 -9.33 23.94 10.96
C GLU A 287 -9.00 25.17 10.12
N GLN A 288 -9.60 25.32 8.94
CA GLN A 288 -9.30 26.44 8.04
C GLN A 288 -10.58 27.02 7.38
N THR A 289 -10.62 28.34 7.23
CA THR A 289 -11.58 29.06 6.39
C THR A 289 -10.81 29.63 5.19
N LEU A 290 -11.21 29.23 3.98
CA LEU A 290 -10.66 29.81 2.76
C LEU A 290 -11.57 30.94 2.30
N LEU A 291 -10.99 32.11 2.03
CA LEU A 291 -11.68 33.20 1.36
C LEU A 291 -11.62 32.97 -0.14
N ASP A 292 -12.76 32.96 -0.81
CA ASP A 292 -12.81 32.97 -2.27
C ASP A 292 -12.44 34.36 -2.84
N LYS A 293 -12.42 34.48 -4.18
CA LYS A 293 -12.11 35.74 -4.88
C LYS A 293 -13.13 36.84 -4.60
N GLU A 294 -14.26 36.50 -3.99
CA GLU A 294 -15.38 37.38 -3.64
C GLU A 294 -15.43 37.66 -2.12
N ALA A 295 -14.38 37.24 -1.39
CA ALA A 295 -14.26 37.35 0.06
C ALA A 295 -15.33 36.58 0.86
N ASN A 296 -15.94 35.54 0.29
CA ASN A 296 -16.79 34.62 1.05
C ASN A 296 -15.93 33.56 1.73
N GLU A 297 -16.23 33.29 3.00
CA GLU A 297 -15.57 32.25 3.79
C GLU A 297 -16.15 30.87 3.44
N HIS A 298 -15.28 29.97 2.96
CA HIS A 298 -15.58 28.57 2.76
C HIS A 298 -14.89 27.73 3.83
N PRO A 299 -15.64 27.04 4.71
CA PRO A 299 -15.05 26.12 5.68
C PRO A 299 -14.39 24.96 4.94
N MET A 300 -13.08 24.79 5.12
CA MET A 300 -12.30 23.71 4.52
C MET A 300 -11.88 22.71 5.60
N LEU A 301 -12.12 21.43 5.34
CA LEU A 301 -11.63 20.34 6.18
C LEU A 301 -10.11 20.23 6.06
N ASN A 302 -9.45 19.88 7.16
CA ASN A 302 -8.03 19.57 7.13
C ASN A 302 -7.76 18.42 6.14
N PRO A 303 -6.81 18.57 5.20
CA PRO A 303 -6.37 17.50 4.31
C PRO A 303 -6.02 16.19 5.03
N ASN A 304 -5.47 16.23 6.25
CA ASN A 304 -5.15 15.04 7.04
C ASN A 304 -6.42 14.25 7.40
N VAL A 305 -7.48 14.94 7.82
CA VAL A 305 -8.77 14.32 8.15
C VAL A 305 -9.37 13.65 6.91
N LEU A 306 -9.20 14.24 5.72
CA LEU A 306 -9.65 13.59 4.47
C LEU A 306 -8.87 12.30 4.16
N ILE A 307 -7.57 12.27 4.45
CA ILE A 307 -6.74 11.07 4.30
C ILE A 307 -7.20 9.98 5.27
N GLU A 308 -7.50 10.34 6.52
CA GLU A 308 -8.02 9.42 7.55
C GLU A 308 -9.37 8.81 7.16
N ILE A 309 -10.30 9.64 6.67
CA ILE A 309 -11.61 9.18 6.20
C ILE A 309 -11.45 8.24 4.99
N GLY A 310 -10.61 8.62 4.02
CA GLY A 310 -10.33 7.77 2.86
C GLY A 310 -9.71 6.42 3.26
N ALA A 311 -8.79 6.43 4.23
CA ALA A 311 -8.17 5.23 4.78
C ALA A 311 -9.19 4.32 5.50
N ALA A 312 -10.07 4.89 6.32
CA ALA A 312 -11.09 4.13 7.03
C ALA A 312 -12.10 3.50 6.07
N MET A 313 -12.51 4.22 5.02
CA MET A 313 -13.37 3.67 3.97
C MET A 313 -12.71 2.47 3.26
N ALA A 314 -11.40 2.56 2.99
CA ALA A 314 -10.67 1.49 2.32
C ALA A 314 -10.42 0.26 3.22
N LEU A 315 -10.19 0.46 4.53
CA LEU A 315 -9.78 -0.61 5.45
C LEU A 315 -10.95 -1.24 6.21
N TYR A 316 -12.02 -0.49 6.48
CA TYR A 316 -13.08 -0.93 7.39
C TYR A 316 -14.46 -0.96 6.75
N ASP A 317 -14.58 -0.64 5.46
CA ASP A 317 -15.84 -0.49 4.73
C ASP A 317 -16.83 0.41 5.47
N LYS A 318 -17.78 -0.13 6.25
CA LYS A 318 -18.74 0.65 7.06
C LYS A 318 -18.42 0.70 8.56
N ARG A 319 -17.36 0.03 9.00
CA ARG A 319 -16.99 -0.08 10.42
C ARG A 319 -16.17 1.12 10.90
N PHE A 320 -16.68 2.32 10.70
CA PHE A 320 -16.11 3.53 11.27
C PHE A 320 -17.17 4.58 11.58
N ILE A 321 -16.88 5.46 12.54
CA ILE A 321 -17.77 6.53 13.00
C ILE A 321 -17.09 7.87 12.75
N LEU A 322 -17.80 8.81 12.12
CA LEU A 322 -17.36 10.19 12.03
C LEU A 322 -17.91 10.98 13.23
N LEU A 323 -17.03 11.49 14.09
CA LEU A 323 -17.40 12.39 15.18
C LEU A 323 -17.22 13.83 14.71
N VAL A 324 -18.30 14.47 14.27
CA VAL A 324 -18.28 15.72 13.52
C VAL A 324 -18.76 16.89 14.38
N ARG A 325 -18.02 18.01 14.39
CA ARG A 325 -18.49 19.22 15.06
C ARG A 325 -19.72 19.80 14.33
N GLU A 326 -20.73 20.24 15.07
CA GLU A 326 -21.87 20.95 14.49
C GLU A 326 -21.43 22.17 13.67
N GLY A 327 -22.13 22.42 12.56
CA GLY A 327 -21.80 23.49 11.61
C GLY A 327 -20.82 23.09 10.50
N ILE A 328 -20.11 21.96 10.62
CA ILE A 328 -19.21 21.47 9.57
C ILE A 328 -20.02 20.79 8.45
N LYS A 329 -19.78 21.28 7.23
CA LYS A 329 -20.29 20.65 6.00
C LYS A 329 -19.26 19.68 5.44
N LEU A 330 -19.63 18.40 5.37
CA LEU A 330 -18.81 17.39 4.71
C LEU A 330 -18.95 17.50 3.17
N PRO A 331 -17.87 17.27 2.40
CA PRO A 331 -17.90 17.14 0.94
C PRO A 331 -18.96 16.14 0.47
N SER A 332 -19.51 16.33 -0.73
CA SER A 332 -20.56 15.48 -1.31
C SER A 332 -20.22 13.99 -1.30
N ASN A 333 -18.95 13.65 -1.47
CA ASN A 333 -18.48 12.26 -1.51
C ASN A 333 -18.47 11.58 -0.13
N LEU A 334 -18.63 12.35 0.94
CA LEU A 334 -18.70 11.87 2.32
C LEU A 334 -20.12 11.99 2.90
N GLN A 335 -21.07 12.53 2.13
CA GLN A 335 -22.48 12.62 2.53
C GLN A 335 -23.10 11.22 2.46
N GLY A 336 -23.64 10.75 3.59
CA GLY A 336 -24.23 9.40 3.72
C GLY A 336 -23.40 8.43 4.56
N LEU A 337 -22.21 8.83 5.01
CA LEU A 337 -21.48 8.10 6.05
C LEU A 337 -22.14 8.32 7.42
N TYR A 338 -22.03 7.34 8.31
CA TYR A 338 -22.58 7.46 9.66
C TYR A 338 -21.79 8.50 10.46
N GLU A 339 -22.50 9.51 10.97
CA GLU A 339 -21.93 10.61 11.74
C GLU A 339 -22.63 10.78 13.08
N VAL A 340 -21.82 11.07 14.10
CA VAL A 340 -22.27 11.55 15.41
C VAL A 340 -21.86 13.00 15.50
N ARG A 341 -22.84 13.90 15.59
CA ARG A 341 -22.58 15.33 15.71
C ARG A 341 -22.51 15.76 17.17
N TYR A 342 -21.53 16.61 17.50
CA TYR A 342 -21.34 17.17 18.84
C TYR A 342 -21.29 18.70 18.80
N SER A 343 -21.67 19.33 19.91
CA SER A 343 -21.61 20.78 20.11
C SER A 343 -20.73 21.12 21.33
N GLY A 344 -20.11 22.31 21.32
CA GLY A 344 -19.25 22.77 22.42
C GLY A 344 -17.90 22.04 22.53
N GLU A 345 -17.32 22.04 23.73
CA GLU A 345 -15.98 21.48 24.01
C GLU A 345 -16.01 20.10 24.68
N ASN A 346 -17.19 19.60 25.05
CA ASN A 346 -17.38 18.31 25.70
C ASN A 346 -18.47 17.50 24.99
N LEU A 347 -18.42 16.17 25.13
CA LEU A 347 -19.53 15.31 24.69
C LEU A 347 -20.68 15.50 25.68
N ASP A 348 -21.79 16.07 25.21
CA ASP A 348 -23.02 16.14 26.01
C ASP A 348 -23.62 14.74 26.20
N GLY A 349 -24.65 14.64 27.07
CA GLY A 349 -25.28 13.37 27.41
C GLY A 349 -25.85 12.65 26.19
N ASP A 350 -26.53 13.39 25.30
CA ASP A 350 -27.18 12.83 24.11
C ASP A 350 -26.16 12.33 23.08
N THR A 351 -25.09 13.09 22.86
CA THR A 351 -23.97 12.71 21.98
C THR A 351 -23.25 11.46 22.53
N THR A 352 -23.06 11.41 23.86
CA THR A 352 -22.42 10.28 24.53
C THR A 352 -23.23 8.99 24.34
N ILE A 353 -24.56 9.06 24.49
CA ILE A 353 -25.46 7.91 24.28
C ILE A 353 -25.40 7.44 22.83
N LYS A 354 -25.54 8.36 21.85
CA LYS A 354 -25.45 8.04 20.42
C LYS A 354 -24.12 7.39 20.05
N LEU A 355 -23.02 7.90 20.60
CA LEU A 355 -21.69 7.34 20.36
C LEU A 355 -21.56 5.93 20.96
N LEU A 356 -22.12 5.70 22.15
CA LEU A 356 -22.12 4.38 22.79
C LEU A 356 -22.96 3.35 21.99
N GLU A 357 -24.13 3.76 21.48
CA GLU A 357 -24.95 2.92 20.59
C GLU A 357 -24.20 2.55 19.32
N ALA A 358 -23.52 3.52 18.69
CA ALA A 358 -22.70 3.29 17.51
C ALA A 358 -21.52 2.35 17.79
N ILE A 359 -20.83 2.53 18.92
CA ILE A 359 -19.76 1.64 19.41
C ILE A 359 -20.27 0.20 19.57
N ASN A 360 -21.46 0.01 20.12
CA ASN A 360 -22.06 -1.32 20.26
C ASN A 360 -22.44 -1.94 18.91
N ALA A 361 -22.89 -1.13 17.94
CA ALA A 361 -23.15 -1.60 16.58
C ALA A 361 -21.87 -2.09 15.89
N LEU A 362 -20.75 -1.37 16.03
CA LEU A 362 -19.43 -1.77 15.50
C LEU A 362 -18.97 -3.14 16.01
N LYS A 363 -19.33 -3.48 17.26
CA LYS A 363 -19.04 -4.78 17.88
C LYS A 363 -19.91 -5.89 17.29
N ALA A 364 -21.21 -5.62 17.11
CA ALA A 364 -22.16 -6.60 16.59
C ALA A 364 -21.84 -6.98 15.13
N GLU A 365 -21.40 -6.02 14.31
CA GLU A 365 -20.99 -6.25 12.93
C GLU A 365 -19.64 -6.98 12.80
N GLY A 366 -18.74 -6.80 13.77
CA GLY A 366 -17.46 -7.52 13.77
C GLY A 366 -17.53 -8.98 14.20
N SER A 367 -18.68 -9.42 14.74
CA SER A 367 -18.88 -10.78 15.27
C SER A 367 -19.64 -11.72 14.31
N LYS A 368 -19.83 -11.29 13.05
CA LYS A 368 -20.39 -12.06 11.94
C LYS A 368 -19.30 -12.26 10.89
#